data_AF-A0A957QLQ6-F1
#
_entry.id   AF-A0A957QLQ6-F1
#
_cell.length_a   1.000
_cell.length_b   1.000
_cell.length_c   1.000
_cell.angle_alpha   90.00
_cell.angle_beta   90.00
_cell.angle_gamma   90.00
#
_symmetry.space_group_name_H-M   'P 1'
#
loop_
_entity.id
_entity.type
_entity.pdbx_description
1 polymer ?
#
loop_
_entity_poly.entity_id
_entity_poly.type
_entity_poly.pdbx_seq_one_letter_code
_entity_poly.pdbx_strand_id
1 'polypeptide(L)' 'AIPTFAMEPLVAYFDATHEATKAFLRALPADGLEQMRKGFSAEQPVYAWVRHVYLDEVRHLGEILAIQSMWQRQQAE' A
#
# COMPACT_ATOMS: atom_id res chain seq x y z
N ALA A 1 -3.84 -20.01 -5.89
CA ALA A 1 -2.65 -20.00 -5.02
C ALA A 1 -2.18 -18.56 -4.90
N ILE A 2 -1.81 -18.09 -3.70
CA ILE A 2 -1.18 -16.77 -3.56
C ILE A 2 0.17 -16.86 -4.28
N PRO A 3 0.46 -15.99 -5.27
CA PRO A 3 1.75 -16.01 -5.95
C PRO A 3 2.85 -15.81 -4.90
N THR A 4 3.76 -16.77 -4.82
CA THR A 4 4.96 -16.67 -4.00
C THR A 4 5.96 -15.84 -4.80
N PHE A 5 6.10 -14.57 -4.44
CA PHE A 5 7.20 -13.77 -4.95
C PHE A 5 8.48 -14.16 -4.21
N ALA A 6 9.56 -14.36 -4.97
CA ALA A 6 10.88 -14.26 -4.38
C ALA A 6 11.08 -12.84 -3.83
N MET A 7 11.91 -12.70 -2.80
CA MET A 7 11.99 -11.45 -2.04
C MET A 7 12.46 -10.26 -2.88
N GLU A 8 13.47 -10.47 -3.75
CA GLU A 8 13.98 -9.43 -4.64
C GLU A 8 12.91 -8.87 -5.60
N PRO A 9 12.16 -9.70 -6.36
CA PRO A 9 11.02 -9.22 -7.15
C PRO A 9 9.95 -8.47 -6.35
N LEU A 10 9.69 -8.89 -5.10
CA LEU A 10 8.71 -8.24 -4.26
C LEU A 10 9.15 -6.83 -3.87
N VAL A 11 10.41 -6.66 -3.43
CA VAL A 11 10.98 -5.35 -3.10
C VAL A 11 10.99 -4.44 -4.32
N ALA A 12 11.44 -4.93 -5.47
CA ALA A 12 11.45 -4.16 -6.72
C ALA A 12 10.04 -3.71 -7.13
N TYR A 13 9.02 -4.55 -6.91
CA TYR A 13 7.62 -4.20 -7.16
C TYR A 13 7.13 -3.06 -6.24
N PHE A 14 7.46 -3.11 -4.95
CA PHE A 14 7.12 -2.04 -4.00
C PHE A 14 7.79 -0.72 -4.39
N ASP A 15 9.09 -0.74 -4.72
CA ASP A 15 9.82 0.45 -5.17
C ASP A 15 9.19 1.06 -6.41
N ALA A 16 8.89 0.24 -7.43
CA ALA A 16 8.26 0.70 -8.66
C ALA A 16 6.87 1.31 -8.41
N THR A 17 6.06 0.68 -7.56
CA THR A 17 4.71 1.16 -7.20
C THR A 17 4.77 2.48 -6.42
N HIS A 18 5.74 2.63 -5.53
CA HIS A 18 5.98 3.85 -4.78
C HIS A 18 6.39 5.01 -5.70
N GLU A 19 7.32 4.79 -6.64
CA GLU A 19 7.68 5.80 -7.64
C GLU A 19 6.51 6.19 -8.54
N ALA A 20 5.73 5.21 -9.00
CA ALA A 20 4.53 5.46 -9.79
C ALA A 20 3.49 6.29 -9.03
N THR A 21 3.26 6.00 -7.74
CA THR A 21 2.35 6.77 -6.88
C THR A 21 2.82 8.21 -6.71
N LYS A 22 4.12 8.43 -6.48
CA LYS A 22 4.68 9.78 -6.41
C LYS A 22 4.52 10.55 -7.72
N ALA A 23 4.78 9.89 -8.85
CA ALA A 23 4.60 10.51 -10.17
C ALA A 23 3.12 10.90 -10.39
N PHE A 24 2.18 10.02 -10.04
CA PHE A 24 0.75 10.31 -10.09
C PHE A 24 0.40 11.54 -9.24
N LEU A 25 0.81 11.58 -7.96
CA LEU A 25 0.49 12.70 -7.06
C LEU A 25 1.09 14.03 -7.54
N ARG A 26 2.29 14.02 -8.11
CA ARG A 26 2.93 15.22 -8.69
C ARG A 26 2.22 15.73 -9.95
N ALA A 27 1.58 14.83 -10.70
CA ALA A 27 0.88 15.17 -11.94
C ALA A 27 -0.56 15.65 -11.70
N LEU A 28 -1.08 15.57 -10.47
CA LEU A 28 -2.42 16.04 -10.16
C LEU A 28 -2.51 17.58 -10.34
N PRO A 29 -3.62 18.08 -10.89
CA PRO A 29 -3.91 19.52 -10.85
C PRO A 29 -4.10 19.97 -9.40
N ALA A 30 -4.13 21.30 -9.18
CA ALA A 30 -4.24 21.87 -7.84
C ALA A 30 -5.51 21.42 -7.08
N ASP A 31 -6.59 21.11 -7.79
CA ASP A 31 -7.86 20.59 -7.27
C ASP A 31 -8.00 19.06 -7.46
N GLY A 32 -6.91 18.38 -7.81
CA GLY A 32 -6.94 16.99 -8.24
C GLY A 32 -7.32 16.01 -7.15
N LEU A 33 -7.13 16.37 -5.87
CA LEU A 33 -7.49 15.54 -4.72
C LEU A 33 -8.99 15.60 -4.41
N GLU A 34 -9.64 16.71 -4.73
CA GLU A 34 -11.07 16.96 -4.55
C GLU A 34 -11.93 16.34 -5.66
N GLN A 35 -11.33 16.06 -6.82
CA GLN A 35 -12.03 15.46 -7.95
C GLN A 35 -12.60 14.08 -7.59
N MET A 36 -13.89 13.89 -7.90
CA MET A 36 -14.58 12.62 -7.71
C MET A 36 -14.12 11.61 -8.77
N ARG A 37 -13.79 10.39 -8.32
CA ARG A 37 -13.45 9.26 -9.17
C ARG A 37 -14.22 8.02 -8.74
N LYS A 38 -14.70 7.26 -9.72
CA LYS A 38 -15.32 5.96 -9.49
C LYS A 38 -14.25 4.96 -9.08
N GLY A 39 -14.43 4.34 -7.92
CA GLY A 39 -13.69 3.16 -7.52
C GLY A 39 -14.55 1.90 -7.65
N PHE A 40 -14.15 0.86 -6.94
CA PHE A 40 -14.80 -0.45 -7.00
C PHE A 40 -16.21 -0.47 -6.39
N SER A 41 -16.43 0.26 -5.29
CA SER A 41 -17.69 0.21 -4.51
C SER A 41 -18.53 1.48 -4.58
N ALA A 42 -17.88 2.64 -4.76
CA ALA A 42 -18.53 3.94 -4.72
C ALA A 42 -17.72 4.97 -5.52
N GLU A 43 -18.32 6.13 -5.77
CA GLU A 43 -17.59 7.31 -6.20
C GLU A 43 -17.08 8.07 -4.97
N GLN A 44 -15.80 8.41 -4.96
CA GLN A 44 -15.16 9.14 -3.84
C GLN A 44 -14.12 10.13 -4.38
N PRO A 45 -13.76 11.17 -3.62
CA PRO A 45 -12.65 12.05 -4.00
C PRO A 45 -11.35 11.27 -4.16
N VAL A 46 -10.46 11.69 -5.06
CA VAL A 46 -9.12 11.10 -5.21
C VAL A 46 -8.39 11.02 -3.87
N TYR A 47 -8.54 12.03 -3.01
CA TYR A 47 -8.01 12.01 -1.65
C TYR A 47 -8.42 10.77 -0.85
N ALA A 48 -9.70 10.39 -0.90
CA ALA A 48 -10.20 9.23 -0.16
C ALA A 48 -9.55 7.93 -0.63
N TRP A 49 -9.37 7.78 -1.95
CA TRP A 49 -8.69 6.63 -2.54
C TRP A 49 -7.22 6.55 -2.17
N VAL A 50 -6.50 7.68 -2.28
CA VAL A 50 -5.09 7.77 -1.90
C VAL A 50 -4.91 7.47 -0.40
N ARG A 51 -5.75 8.07 0.46
CA ARG A 51 -5.75 7.81 1.90
C ARG A 51 -5.99 6.34 2.23
N HIS A 52 -6.88 5.67 1.50
CA HIS A 52 -7.20 4.27 1.74
C HIS A 52 -5.96 3.37 1.58
N VAL A 53 -5.20 3.56 0.50
CA VAL A 53 -3.96 2.79 0.24
C VAL A 53 -2.97 2.94 1.39
N TYR A 54 -2.72 4.16 1.86
CA TYR A 54 -1.78 4.37 2.98
C TYR A 54 -2.25 3.76 4.29
N LEU A 55 -3.56 3.80 4.58
CA LEU A 55 -4.10 3.16 5.78
C LEU A 55 -3.98 1.64 5.73
N ASP A 56 -4.18 1.06 4.55
CA ASP A 56 -4.03 -0.37 4.31
C ASP A 56 -2.57 -0.82 4.49
N GLU A 57 -1.61 -0.07 3.95
CA GLU A 57 -0.18 -0.32 4.13
C GLU A 57 0.24 -0.30 5.61
N VAL A 58 -0.20 0.72 6.37
CA VAL A 58 0.11 0.81 7.81
C VAL A 58 -0.48 -0.36 8.59
N ARG A 59 -1.71 -0.77 8.25
CA ARG A 59 -2.35 -1.93 8.87
C ARG A 59 -1.53 -3.20 8.62
N HIS A 60 -1.19 -3.47 7.36
CA HIS A 60 -0.44 -4.67 6.99
C HIS A 60 0.99 -4.68 7.55
N LEU A 61 1.63 -3.52 7.70
CA LEU A 61 2.90 -3.41 8.42
C LEU A 61 2.76 -3.89 9.88
N GLY A 62 1.67 -3.50 10.57
CA GLY A 62 1.37 -3.98 11.91
C GLY A 62 1.23 -5.51 11.97
N GLU A 63 0.54 -6.10 10.99
CA GLU A 63 0.39 -7.56 10.89
C GLU A 63 1.74 -8.27 10.67
N ILE A 64 2.60 -7.74 9.79
CA ILE A 64 3.96 -8.27 9.55
C ILE A 64 4.81 -8.25 10.82
N LEU A 65 4.81 -7.12 11.54
CA LEU A 65 5.58 -6.98 12.79
C LEU A 65 5.09 -7.93 13.88
N ALA A 66 3.77 -8.15 13.96
CA ALA A 66 3.19 -9.11 14.89
C ALA A 66 3.63 -10.55 14.57
N ILE A 67 3.57 -10.96 13.30
CA ILE A 67 4.03 -12.28 12.83
C ILE A 67 5.52 -12.47 13.13
N GLN A 68 6.35 -11.48 12.80
CA GLN A 68 7.79 -11.52 13.08
C GLN A 68 8.07 -11.70 14.57
N SER A 69 7.37 -10.96 15.42
CA SER A 69 7.53 -11.05 16.88
C SER A 69 7.08 -12.40 17.43
N MET A 70 6.00 -12.98 16.89
CA MET A 70 5.53 -14.33 17.25
C MET A 70 6.55 -15.40 16.89
N TRP A 71 7.11 -15.33 15.67
CA TRP A 71 8.15 -16.24 15.20
C TRP A 71 9.39 -16.18 16.09
N GLN A 72 9.87 -14.97 16.40
CA GLN A 72 11.05 -14.79 17.25
C GLN A 72 10.89 -15.42 18.64
N ARG A 73 9.69 -15.35 19.24
CA ARG A 73 9.42 -16.01 20.52
C ARG A 73 9.50 -17.53 20.42
N GLN A 74 8.99 -18.12 19.34
CA GLN A 74 9.05 -19.58 19.11
C GLN A 74 10.48 -20.09 18.89
N GLN A 75 11.39 -19.27 18.39
CA GLN A 75 12.79 -19.66 18.17
C GLN A 75 13.66 -19.53 19.44
N ALA A 76 13.16 -18.87 20.49
CA ALA A 76 13.87 -18.66 21.74
C ALA A 76 13.53 -19.71 22.82
N GLU A 77 12.54 -20.57 22.56
CA GLU A 77 12.13 -21.73 23.37
C GLU A 77 12.75 -23.02 22.83
#